data_AF-A0A699X810-F1
#
_entry.id   AF-A0A699X810-F1
#
_cell.length_a   1.000
_cell.length_b   1.000
_cell.length_c   1.000
_cell.angle_alpha   90.00
_cell.angle_beta   90.00
_cell.angle_gamma   90.00
#
_symmetry.space_group_name_H-M   'P 1'
#
loop_
_entity.id
_entity.type
_entity.pdbx_description
1 polymer ?
#
loop_
_entity_poly.entity_id
_entity_poly.type
_entity_poly.pdbx_seq_one_letter_code
_entity_poly.pdbx_strand_id
1 'polypeptide(L)' 'TVVKAISGVQTVRFKNELERNITIKLGYANAKIYKCEDERCPRPLCYKAYGSEKEDGPFCDVPGFEK' A
#
# COMPACT_ATOMS: atom_id res chain seq x y z
N THR A 1 -11.20 -2.33 -1.80
CA THR A 1 -10.81 -1.26 -2.75
C THR A 1 -9.30 -1.20 -2.87
N VAL A 2 -8.77 -1.04 -4.08
CA VAL A 2 -7.32 -1.02 -4.35
C VAL A 2 -6.57 -0.01 -3.48
N VAL A 3 -7.12 1.20 -3.32
CA VAL A 3 -6.52 2.27 -2.49
C VAL A 3 -6.29 1.82 -1.05
N LYS A 4 -7.25 1.10 -0.44
CA LYS A 4 -7.13 0.59 0.92
C LYS A 4 -6.07 -0.52 1.03
N ALA A 5 -5.92 -1.37 0.00
CA ALA A 5 -4.89 -2.41 -0.01
C ALA A 5 -3.47 -1.84 -0.07
N ILE A 6 -3.29 -0.67 -0.70
CA ILE A 6 -1.99 -0.03 -0.88
C ILE A 6 -1.65 0.91 0.28
N SER A 7 -2.59 1.78 0.66
CA SER A 7 -2.36 2.83 1.67
C SER A 7 -2.83 2.47 3.07
N GLY A 8 -3.62 1.42 3.24
CA GLY A 8 -4.35 1.13 4.48
C GLY A 8 -5.55 2.07 4.73
N VAL A 9 -5.66 3.17 3.98
CA VAL A 9 -6.67 4.22 4.19
C VAL A 9 -7.91 3.95 3.34
N GLN A 10 -9.07 3.96 3.99
CA GLN A 10 -10.36 3.99 3.30
C GLN A 10 -10.71 5.44 2.94
N THR A 11 -10.77 5.71 1.63
CA THR A 11 -11.07 7.05 1.11
C THR A 11 -12.56 7.39 1.10
N VAL A 12 -13.44 6.41 1.30
CA VAL A 12 -14.89 6.59 1.36
C VAL A 12 -15.27 7.22 2.70
N ARG A 13 -15.62 8.51 2.70
CA ARG A 13 -15.95 9.27 3.92
C ARG A 13 -17.45 9.54 4.09
N PHE A 14 -18.24 9.48 3.03
CA PHE A 14 -19.66 9.84 3.09
C PHE A 14 -20.58 8.61 3.14
N LYS A 15 -21.64 8.66 3.95
CA LYS A 15 -22.58 7.54 4.15
C LYS A 15 -23.22 7.07 2.82
N ASN A 16 -23.65 8.00 1.97
CA ASN A 16 -24.21 7.68 0.65
C ASN A 16 -23.22 6.97 -0.28
N GLU A 17 -21.91 7.24 -0.15
CA GLU A 17 -20.88 6.54 -0.93
C GLU A 17 -20.65 5.13 -0.41
N LEU A 18 -20.68 4.95 0.92
CA LEU A 18 -20.53 3.66 1.59
C LEU A 18 -21.70 2.72 1.24
N GLU A 19 -22.93 3.22 1.26
CA GLU A 19 -24.12 2.43 0.92
C GLU A 19 -24.16 2.04 -0.56
N ARG A 20 -23.59 2.87 -1.45
CA ARG A 20 -23.57 2.65 -2.90
C ARG A 20 -22.31 1.95 -3.40
N ASN A 21 -21.32 1.72 -2.54
CA ASN A 21 -20.02 1.12 -2.88
C ASN A 21 -19.26 1.82 -4.03
N ILE A 22 -19.46 3.13 -4.22
CA ILE A 22 -18.79 3.94 -5.25
C ILE A 22 -18.14 5.18 -4.66
N THR A 23 -17.08 5.66 -5.31
CA THR A 23 -16.44 6.94 -5.01
C THR A 23 -17.08 8.03 -5.86
N ILE A 24 -17.71 9.02 -5.24
CA ILE A 24 -18.33 10.17 -5.92
C ILE A 24 -17.46 11.41 -5.70
N LYS A 25 -16.93 11.57 -4.49
CA LYS A 25 -16.05 12.67 -4.13
C LYS A 25 -14.59 12.27 -4.19
N LEU A 26 -13.74 13.24 -4.49
CA LEU A 26 -12.30 13.05 -4.50
C LEU A 26 -11.82 12.64 -3.11
N GLY A 27 -11.22 11.45 -3.04
CA GLY A 27 -10.59 10.92 -1.83
C GLY A 27 -9.08 10.92 -1.97
N TYR A 28 -8.39 11.34 -0.92
CA TYR A 28 -6.93 11.36 -0.86
C TYR A 28 -6.41 10.26 0.07
N ALA A 29 -5.34 9.58 -0.33
CA ALA A 29 -4.62 8.62 0.48
C ALA A 29 -3.14 8.64 0.10
N ASN A 30 -2.27 8.64 1.12
CA ASN A 30 -0.82 8.57 0.94
C ASN A 30 -0.35 7.13 1.16
N ALA A 31 0.58 6.69 0.32
CA ALA A 31 1.26 5.41 0.48
C ALA A 31 2.75 5.58 0.13
N LYS A 32 3.61 4.86 0.84
CA LYS A 32 5.03 4.75 0.52
C LYS A 32 5.25 3.42 -0.20
N ILE A 33 5.95 3.46 -1.33
CA ILE A 33 6.33 2.26 -2.10
C ILE A 33 7.81 2.03 -1.86
N TYR A 34 8.12 0.86 -1.32
CA TYR A 34 9.49 0.44 -1.03
C TYR A 34 9.93 -0.60 -2.04
N LYS A 35 11.20 -0.53 -2.41
CA LYS A 35 11.87 -1.49 -3.27
C LYS A 35 12.97 -2.16 -2.46
N CYS A 36 13.03 -3.48 -2.47
CA CYS A 36 14.15 -4.23 -1.93
C CYS A 36 15.45 -3.85 -2.68
N GLU A 37 16.51 -3.55 -1.93
CA GLU A 37 17.81 -3.16 -2.49
C GLU A 37 18.60 -4.36 -3.03
N ASP A 38 18.31 -5.58 -2.56
CA ASP A 38 18.97 -6.79 -3.04
C ASP A 38 18.52 -7.15 -4.48
N GLU A 39 19.43 -7.03 -5.44
CA GLU A 39 19.21 -7.37 -6.87
C GLU A 39 18.88 -8.86 -7.10
N ARG A 40 19.14 -9.71 -6.10
CA ARG A 40 18.81 -11.13 -6.12
C ARG A 40 17.32 -11.40 -5.91
N CYS A 41 16.56 -10.42 -5.42
CA CYS A 41 15.11 -10.56 -5.27
C CYS A 41 14.43 -10.56 -6.64
N PRO A 42 13.67 -11.62 -7.02
CA PRO A 42 13.00 -11.66 -8.31
C PRO A 42 11.88 -10.62 -8.37
N ARG A 43 11.83 -9.84 -9.46
CA ARG A 43 10.65 -9.02 -9.80
C ARG A 43 9.50 -9.99 -10.10
N PRO A 44 8.26 -9.78 -9.58
CA PRO A 44 7.71 -8.54 -9.01
C PRO A 44 7.70 -8.45 -7.46
N LEU A 45 8.17 -9.49 -6.75
CA LEU A 45 8.07 -9.58 -5.29
C LEU A 45 8.97 -8.59 -4.54
N CYS A 46 9.91 -7.96 -5.23
CA CYS A 46 10.81 -6.95 -4.69
C CYS A 46 10.15 -5.60 -4.36
N TYR A 47 8.85 -5.43 -4.62
CA TYR A 47 8.12 -4.19 -4.35
C TYR A 47 7.05 -4.43 -3.29
N LYS A 48 7.00 -3.53 -2.30
CA LYS A 48 5.94 -3.55 -1.29
C LYS A 48 5.47 -2.14 -0.98
N ALA A 49 4.15 -1.96 -0.96
CA ALA A 49 3.53 -0.71 -0.58
C ALA A 49 3.06 -0.80 0.87
N TYR A 50 3.30 0.28 1.61
CA TYR A 50 2.83 0.42 2.99
C TYR A 50 2.16 1.77 3.17
N GLY A 51 1.31 1.86 4.20
CA GLY A 51 0.73 3.12 4.65
C GLY A 51 1.82 4.11 5.08
N SER A 52 1.52 5.40 5.01
CA SER A 52 2.49 6.46 5.30
C SER A 52 3.01 6.47 6.75
N GLU A 53 2.35 5.77 7.67
CA GLU A 53 2.77 5.60 9.07
C GLU A 53 3.88 4.56 9.26
N LYS A 54 4.20 3.74 8.24
CA LYS A 54 5.28 2.75 8.38
C LYS A 54 6.66 3.41 8.38
N GLU A 55 7.52 2.88 9.25
CA GLU A 55 8.92 3.28 9.41
C GLU A 55 9.71 3.14 8.10
N ASP A 56 10.74 3.95 7.95
CA ASP A 56 11.58 3.98 6.77
C ASP A 56 12.53 2.77 6.77
N GLY A 57 12.38 1.89 5.77
CA GLY A 57 13.17 0.65 5.62
C GLY A 57 12.45 -0.63 6.07
N PRO A 58 11.29 -0.97 5.50
CA PRO A 58 10.63 -2.24 5.81
C PRO A 58 11.43 -3.43 5.28
N PHE A 59 11.53 -4.48 6.10
CA PHE A 59 12.10 -5.76 5.71
C PHE A 59 11.42 -6.34 4.46
N CYS A 60 12.20 -7.02 3.63
CA CYS A 60 11.66 -7.76 2.50
C CYS A 60 11.07 -9.09 2.98
N ASP A 61 9.77 -9.32 2.78
CA ASP A 61 9.10 -10.58 3.16
C ASP A 61 9.42 -11.76 2.23
N VAL A 62 10.38 -11.61 1.30
CA VAL A 62 10.75 -12.71 0.41
C VAL A 62 11.65 -13.68 1.19
N PRO A 63 11.25 -14.96 1.33
CA PRO A 63 12.03 -15.93 2.10
C PRO A 63 13.43 -16.06 1.52
N GLY A 64 14.44 -15.68 2.31
CA GLY A 64 15.86 -15.62 1.90
C GLY A 64 16.43 -14.23 1.63
N PHE A 65 15.62 -13.17 1.71
CA PHE A 65 16.04 -11.76 1.55
C PHE A 65 15.68 -10.86 2.75
N GLU A 66 15.42 -11.48 3.91
CA GLU A 66 15.21 -10.77 5.17
C GLU A 66 16.54 -10.12 5.62
N LYS A 67 16.70 -8.84 5.31
CA LYS A 67 17.76 -7.97 5.83
C LYS A 67 17.15 -6.75 6.48
#